data_AF-A0A0M0GBZ0-F1
#
_entry.id   AF-A0A0M0GBZ0-F1
#
_cell.length_a   1.000
_cell.length_b   1.000
_cell.length_c   1.000
_cell.angle_alpha   90.00
_cell.angle_beta   90.00
_cell.angle_gamma   90.00
#
_symmetry.space_group_name_H-M   'P 1'
#
loop_
_entity.id
_entity.type
_entity.pdbx_description
1 polymer ?
#
loop_
_entity_poly.entity_id
_entity_poly.type
_entity_poly.pdbx_seq_one_letter_code
_entity_poly.pdbx_strand_id
1 'polypeptide(L)'
;MSNYKMILSNLIKSFYYQFPNKIQIKSDQETIKFELDYYAAEKVAKKLNRVYYFGTEVRFNNEREFRETYKELLKVKRALKEIYTQ
;
A
#
# COMPACT_ATOMS: atom_id res chain seq x y z
N MET A 1 -17.43 -10.75 -2.59
CA MET A 1 -16.98 -9.38 -2.95
C MET A 1 -16.84 -8.45 -1.74
N SER A 2 -17.92 -8.07 -1.03
CA SER A 2 -17.89 -7.05 0.06
C SER A 2 -16.72 -7.17 1.04
N ASN A 3 -16.39 -8.38 1.48
CA ASN A 3 -15.31 -8.65 2.43
C ASN A 3 -13.91 -8.19 1.93
N TYR A 4 -13.60 -8.29 0.63
CA TYR A 4 -12.30 -7.88 0.08
C TYR A 4 -12.05 -6.38 0.22
N LYS A 5 -13.06 -5.55 -0.10
CA LYS A 5 -12.99 -4.09 0.08
C LYS A 5 -12.76 -3.73 1.55
N MET A 6 -13.47 -4.38 2.47
CA MET A 6 -13.29 -4.18 3.91
C MET A 6 -11.88 -4.56 4.39
N ILE A 7 -11.35 -5.72 3.97
CA ILE A 7 -10.01 -6.19 4.34
C ILE A 7 -8.93 -5.20 3.85
N LEU A 8 -9.02 -4.75 2.58
CA LEU A 8 -8.06 -3.78 2.04
C LEU A 8 -8.19 -2.41 2.71
N SER A 9 -9.41 -1.90 2.94
CA SER A 9 -9.61 -0.64 3.68
C SER A 9 -9.05 -0.72 5.11
N ASN A 10 -9.21 -1.85 5.80
CA ASN A 10 -8.65 -2.04 7.15
C ASN A 10 -7.12 -2.16 7.13
N LEU A 11 -6.53 -2.82 6.12
CA LEU A 11 -5.09 -2.84 5.92
C LEU A 11 -4.55 -1.43 5.67
N ILE A 12 -5.16 -0.65 4.76
CA ILE A 12 -4.73 0.72 4.44
C ILE A 12 -4.89 1.66 5.65
N LYS A 13 -6.01 1.58 6.41
CA LYS A 13 -6.15 2.29 7.69
C LYS A 13 -5.01 1.98 8.65
N SER A 14 -4.58 0.71 8.73
CA SER A 14 -3.47 0.31 9.60
C SER A 14 -2.11 0.89 9.20
N PHE A 15 -1.93 1.32 7.94
CA PHE A 15 -0.77 2.14 7.55
C PHE A 15 -0.89 3.56 8.08
N TYR A 16 -2.05 4.22 7.95
CA TYR A 16 -2.24 5.60 8.44
C TYR A 16 -1.93 5.74 9.93
N TYR A 17 -2.34 4.75 10.74
CA TYR A 17 -2.07 4.74 12.18
C TYR A 17 -0.60 4.41 12.54
N GLN A 18 0.12 3.65 11.71
CA GLN A 18 1.50 3.23 12.01
C GLN A 18 2.56 4.11 11.35
N PHE A 19 2.24 4.75 10.23
CA PHE A 19 3.13 5.60 9.43
C PHE A 19 2.39 6.88 9.02
N PRO A 20 2.01 7.75 9.97
CA PRO A 20 1.34 9.01 9.68
C PRO A 20 2.17 9.87 8.73
N ASN A 21 1.50 10.57 7.81
CA ASN A 21 2.09 11.39 6.75
C ASN A 21 2.99 10.63 5.74
N LYS A 22 3.07 9.29 5.81
CA LYS A 22 3.86 8.46 4.87
C LYS A 22 3.06 7.85 3.71
N ILE A 23 1.74 7.95 3.77
CA ILE A 23 0.84 7.40 2.75
C ILE A 23 -0.23 8.41 2.31
N GLN A 24 -0.66 8.28 1.06
CA GLN A 24 -1.79 9.00 0.48
C GLN A 24 -2.74 7.99 -0.16
N ILE A 25 -4.04 8.13 0.06
CA ILE A 25 -5.05 7.52 -0.82
C ILE A 25 -5.46 8.59 -1.82
N LYS A 26 -5.34 8.28 -3.11
CA LYS A 26 -6.01 9.03 -4.18
C LYS A 26 -7.15 8.18 -4.73
N SER A 27 -8.21 8.84 -5.16
CA SER A 27 -9.23 8.23 -6.02
C SER A 27 -9.44 9.17 -7.18
N ASP A 28 -9.22 8.67 -8.40
CA ASP A 28 -9.99 9.16 -9.53
C ASP A 28 -11.34 8.45 -9.56
N GLN A 29 -12.18 8.75 -10.56
CA GLN A 29 -13.56 8.25 -10.61
C GLN A 29 -13.65 6.73 -10.90
N GLU A 30 -12.55 6.10 -11.32
CA GLU A 30 -12.50 4.69 -11.71
C GLU A 30 -11.56 3.86 -10.81
N THR A 31 -10.45 4.44 -10.33
CA THR A 31 -9.41 3.71 -9.57
C THR A 31 -9.08 4.36 -8.22
N ILE A 32 -8.92 3.51 -7.21
CA ILE A 32 -8.36 3.88 -5.90
C ILE A 32 -6.87 3.54 -5.91
N LYS A 33 -6.00 4.48 -5.56
CA LYS A 33 -4.54 4.33 -5.55
C LYS A 33 -4.00 4.56 -4.14
N PHE A 34 -3.25 3.59 -3.64
CA PHE A 34 -2.43 3.70 -2.45
C PHE A 34 -1.04 4.19 -2.87
N GLU A 35 -0.62 5.36 -2.42
CA GLU A 35 0.68 5.95 -2.72
C GLU A 35 1.47 6.23 -1.45
N LEU A 36 2.79 6.27 -1.57
CA LEU A 36 3.71 6.71 -0.52
C LEU A 36 4.13 8.16 -0.74
N ASP A 37 4.57 8.86 0.32
CA ASP A 37 5.33 10.11 0.13
C ASP A 37 6.65 9.84 -0.63
N TYR A 38 7.16 10.82 -1.37
CA TYR A 38 8.35 10.66 -2.23
C TYR A 38 9.57 10.02 -1.52
N TYR A 39 9.85 10.43 -0.28
CA TYR A 39 10.97 9.90 0.51
C TYR A 39 10.69 8.51 1.09
N ALA A 40 9.42 8.20 1.38
CA ALA A 40 9.00 6.85 1.76
C ALA A 40 9.04 5.89 0.55
N ALA A 41 8.62 6.36 -0.62
CA ALA A 41 8.69 5.66 -1.90
C ALA A 41 10.13 5.25 -2.25
N GLU A 42 11.07 6.20 -2.25
CA GLU A 42 12.49 5.94 -2.53
C GLU A 42 13.07 4.89 -1.57
N LYS A 43 12.85 5.05 -0.25
CA LYS A 43 13.36 4.11 0.76
C LYS A 43 12.72 2.72 0.63
N VAL A 44 11.42 2.63 0.33
CA VAL A 44 10.73 1.36 0.10
C VAL A 44 11.19 0.69 -1.20
N ALA A 45 11.39 1.43 -2.28
CA ALA A 45 11.92 0.90 -3.54
C ALA A 45 13.30 0.26 -3.32
N LYS A 46 14.22 0.97 -2.67
CA LYS A 46 15.54 0.47 -2.28
C LYS A 46 15.45 -0.76 -1.38
N LYS A 47 14.59 -0.74 -0.35
CA LYS A 47 14.38 -1.85 0.59
C LYS A 47 13.78 -3.11 -0.05
N LEU A 48 12.96 -2.95 -1.10
CA LEU A 48 12.35 -4.05 -1.86
C LEU A 48 13.20 -4.47 -3.09
N ASN A 49 14.41 -3.94 -3.25
CA ASN A 49 15.29 -4.13 -4.41
C ASN A 49 14.58 -3.85 -5.76
N ARG A 50 13.94 -2.68 -5.85
CA ARG A 50 13.27 -2.18 -7.06
C ARG A 50 13.89 -0.86 -7.51
N VAL A 51 13.90 -0.65 -8.82
CA VAL A 51 14.29 0.62 -9.45
C VAL A 51 13.41 1.79 -8.99
N TYR A 52 12.11 1.54 -8.80
CA TYR A 52 11.14 2.54 -8.35
C TYR A 52 9.92 1.88 -7.67
N TYR A 53 9.24 2.61 -6.80
CA TYR A 53 7.92 2.26 -6.26
C TYR A 53 7.22 3.50 -5.67
N PHE A 54 6.22 4.06 -6.37
CA PHE A 54 5.37 5.13 -5.82
C PHE A 54 4.15 4.59 -5.05
N GLY A 55 3.54 3.50 -5.52
CA GLY A 55 2.24 3.06 -5.02
C GLY A 55 1.72 1.76 -5.64
N THR A 56 0.51 1.39 -5.22
CA THR A 56 -0.25 0.21 -5.65
C THR A 56 -1.68 0.62 -5.94
N GLU A 57 -2.20 0.25 -7.11
CA GLU A 57 -3.63 0.39 -7.42
C GLU A 57 -4.44 -0.65 -6.64
N VAL A 58 -5.52 -0.22 -5.99
CA VAL A 58 -6.24 -1.03 -4.98
C VAL A 58 -7.35 -1.84 -5.66
N ARG A 59 -6.97 -2.95 -6.32
CA ARG A 59 -7.90 -3.82 -7.08
C ARG A 59 -8.49 -4.94 -6.20
N PHE A 60 -9.78 -5.22 -6.37
CA PHE A 60 -10.50 -6.23 -5.57
C PHE A 60 -11.80 -6.77 -6.21
N ASN A 61 -11.95 -6.64 -7.54
CA ASN A 61 -13.19 -7.08 -8.22
C ASN A 61 -13.33 -8.61 -8.19
N ASN A 62 -12.21 -9.33 -8.20
CA ASN A 62 -12.12 -10.78 -8.06
C ASN A 62 -11.05 -11.17 -7.03
N GLU A 63 -11.00 -12.46 -6.69
CA GLU A 63 -10.06 -12.99 -5.69
C GLU A 63 -8.59 -12.80 -6.10
N ARG A 64 -8.28 -12.90 -7.40
CA ARG A 64 -6.90 -12.77 -7.91
C ARG A 64 -6.39 -11.36 -7.67
N GLU A 65 -7.12 -10.35 -8.12
CA GLU A 65 -6.84 -8.92 -7.88
C GLU A 65 -6.68 -8.61 -6.40
N PHE A 66 -7.61 -9.11 -5.57
CA PHE A 66 -7.53 -8.94 -4.12
C PHE A 66 -6.25 -9.56 -3.54
N ARG A 67 -5.91 -10.81 -3.92
CA ARG A 67 -4.69 -11.49 -3.46
C ARG A 67 -3.41 -10.82 -3.94
N GLU A 68 -3.38 -10.27 -5.16
CA GLU A 68 -2.25 -9.53 -5.71
C GLU A 68 -2.05 -8.20 -4.95
N THR A 69 -3.10 -7.38 -4.85
CA THR A 69 -3.10 -6.11 -4.09
C THR A 69 -2.73 -6.31 -2.63
N TYR A 70 -3.34 -7.29 -1.95
CA TYR A 70 -3.11 -7.57 -0.53
C TYR A 70 -1.67 -8.03 -0.25
N LYS A 71 -1.10 -8.90 -1.11
CA LYS A 71 0.31 -9.31 -1.02
C LYS A 71 1.26 -8.12 -1.18
N GLU A 72 0.97 -7.22 -2.12
CA GLU A 72 1.84 -6.08 -2.40
C GLU A 72 1.82 -5.07 -1.25
N LEU A 73 0.63 -4.69 -0.77
CA LEU A 73 0.48 -3.86 0.43
C LEU A 73 1.17 -4.50 1.65
N LEU A 74 1.10 -5.83 1.85
CA LEU A 74 1.83 -6.49 2.95
C LEU A 74 3.36 -6.39 2.82
N LYS A 75 3.94 -6.41 1.62
CA LYS A 75 5.40 -6.17 1.44
C LYS A 75 5.76 -4.74 1.84
N VAL A 76 5.00 -3.77 1.34
CA VAL A 76 5.24 -2.34 1.61
C VAL A 76 5.09 -2.03 3.09
N LYS A 77 4.12 -2.65 3.77
CA LYS A 77 3.94 -2.52 5.22
C LYS A 77 5.14 -3.02 6.02
N ARG A 78 5.72 -4.17 5.62
CA ARG A 78 6.94 -4.71 6.24
C ARG A 78 8.14 -3.79 6.00
N ALA A 79 8.33 -3.36 4.75
CA ALA A 79 9.39 -2.44 4.39
C ALA A 79 9.32 -1.14 5.22
N LEU A 80 8.16 -0.48 5.32
CA LEU A 80 8.00 0.72 6.15
C LEU A 80 8.31 0.47 7.63
N LYS A 81 7.87 -0.66 8.21
CA LYS A 81 8.20 -1.00 9.60
C LYS A 81 9.71 -1.14 9.81
N GLU A 82 10.40 -1.79 8.88
CA GLU A 82 11.85 -2.00 8.94
C GLU A 82 12.67 -0.71 8.64
N ILE A 83 12.03 0.35 8.13
CA ILE A 83 12.65 1.65 7.82
C ILE A 83 12.39 2.70 8.93
N TYR A 84 11.23 2.61 9.60
CA TYR A 84 10.72 3.66 10.51
C TYR A 84 10.34 3.15 11.91
N THR A 85 10.65 1.90 12.26
CA THR A 85 10.32 1.32 13.58
C THR A 85 11.45 0.43 14.11
N GLN A 86 12.69 0.93 13.95
CA GLN A 86 13.87 0.53 14.71
C GLN A 86 13.99 1.43 15.94
#